data_AF-A0A537X2P7-F1
#
_entry.id   AF-A0A537X2P7-F1
#
_cell.length_a   1.000
_cell.length_b   1.000
_cell.length_c   1.000
_cell.angle_alpha   90.00
_cell.angle_beta   90.00
_cell.angle_gamma   90.00
#
_symmetry.space_group_name_H-M   'P 1'
#
loop_
_entity.id
_entity.type
_entity.pdbx_description
1 polymer ?
#
loop_
_entity_poly.entity_id
_entity_poly.type
_entity_poly.pdbx_seq_one_letter_code
_entity_poly.pdbx_strand_id
1 'polypeptide(L)'
;MSANVSLARELTVGATTEPIVAWRAWALTGHRDGTELLLRPVAGRSRPWRPMEPAEAACKHARLHGAPNVDCSCGLHGTHDVEILRRTRCPAVLGRVAFWGRVIEHELGYRAQFGYPQRLALVCQFCFWLWGPHGTRPAVVGWLQRDELIPFCWPHLEQAQRYGMEPRRLLPADEIDLRLRETYAVDLLAF
;
A
#
# COMPACT_ATOMS: atom_id res chain seq x y z
N MET A 1 9.81 31.62 -14.46
CA MET A 1 10.15 30.24 -14.03
C MET A 1 10.33 30.29 -12.53
N SER A 2 9.22 30.25 -11.78
CA SER A 2 9.27 30.35 -10.33
C SER A 2 9.51 28.97 -9.75
N ALA A 3 10.64 28.81 -9.07
CA ALA A 3 10.95 27.61 -8.31
C ALA A 3 9.91 27.48 -7.19
N ASN A 4 8.96 26.56 -7.36
CA ASN A 4 8.20 26.03 -6.23
C ASN A 4 9.19 25.21 -5.41
N VAL A 5 9.87 25.87 -4.47
CA VAL A 5 10.57 25.17 -3.41
C VAL A 5 9.47 24.53 -2.56
N SER A 6 9.14 23.27 -2.85
CA SER A 6 8.33 22.50 -1.91
C SER A 6 9.11 22.49 -0.60
N LEU A 7 8.45 22.82 0.51
CA LEU A 7 9.03 22.76 1.84
C LEU A 7 9.23 21.29 2.24
N ALA A 8 10.13 20.61 1.53
CA ALA A 8 10.52 19.24 1.84
C ALA A 8 11.47 19.30 3.04
N ARG A 9 11.09 18.68 4.15
CA ARG A 9 11.90 18.64 5.36
C ARG A 9 12.51 17.26 5.53
N GLU A 10 13.84 17.20 5.61
CA GLU A 10 14.53 15.94 5.93
C GLU A 10 14.58 15.72 7.45
N LEU A 11 14.27 14.50 7.85
CA LEU A 11 14.20 14.01 9.22
C LEU A 11 15.01 12.72 9.31
N THR A 12 15.79 12.57 10.38
CA THR A 12 16.44 11.30 10.72
C THR A 12 15.72 10.69 11.91
N VAL A 13 15.07 9.54 11.69
CA VAL A 13 14.32 8.80 12.70
C VAL A 13 15.13 7.56 13.08
N GLY A 14 15.76 7.61 14.26
CA GLY A 14 16.60 6.53 14.80
C GLY A 14 15.81 5.52 15.64
N ALA A 15 16.51 4.50 16.16
CA ALA A 15 15.90 3.42 16.94
C ALA A 15 15.27 3.88 18.28
N THR A 16 15.69 5.02 18.82
CA THR A 16 15.17 5.61 20.07
C THR A 16 14.08 6.65 19.82
N THR A 17 13.71 6.91 18.57
CA THR A 17 12.68 7.87 18.18
C THR A 17 11.45 7.11 17.74
N GLU A 18 10.26 7.60 18.12
CA GLU A 18 9.02 7.02 17.61
C GLU A 18 8.98 7.07 16.08
N PRO A 19 8.56 5.97 15.41
CA PRO A 19 8.47 5.96 13.97
C PRO A 19 7.38 6.94 13.49
N ILE A 20 7.59 7.51 12.31
CA ILE A 20 6.57 8.33 11.67
C ILE A 20 5.47 7.38 11.16
N VAL A 21 4.23 7.59 11.60
CA VAL A 21 3.10 6.77 11.16
C VAL A 21 2.31 7.49 10.07
N ALA A 22 2.26 6.89 8.88
CA ALA A 22 1.58 7.42 7.71
C ALA A 22 0.50 6.45 7.18
N TRP A 23 -0.35 6.92 6.27
CA TRP A 23 -1.24 6.08 5.49
C TRP A 23 -0.55 5.57 4.23
N ARG A 24 -0.87 4.33 3.81
CA ARG A 24 -0.36 3.77 2.56
C ARG A 24 -1.35 2.78 1.95
N ALA A 25 -1.29 2.67 0.63
CA ALA A 25 -2.01 1.67 -0.15
C ALA A 25 -1.03 0.70 -0.82
N TRP A 26 -1.45 -0.55 -0.96
CA TRP A 26 -0.72 -1.60 -1.68
C TRP A 26 -1.64 -2.32 -2.66
N ALA A 27 -1.04 -2.81 -3.75
CA ALA A 27 -1.62 -3.91 -4.51
C ALA A 27 -1.28 -5.22 -3.78
N LEU A 28 -2.05 -6.27 -4.02
CA LEU A 28 -1.86 -7.57 -3.39
C LEU A 28 -1.59 -8.63 -4.45
N THR A 29 -0.58 -9.45 -4.22
CA THR A 29 -0.34 -10.66 -4.99
C THR A 29 -0.29 -11.88 -4.09
N GLY A 30 -0.61 -13.05 -4.63
CA GLY A 30 -0.52 -14.31 -3.92
C GLY A 30 -0.94 -15.48 -4.79
N HIS A 31 -0.67 -16.69 -4.32
CA HIS A 31 -1.03 -17.90 -5.03
C HIS A 31 -2.55 -18.06 -5.18
N ARG A 32 -2.95 -18.94 -6.10
CA ARG A 32 -4.35 -19.22 -6.43
C ARG A 32 -5.20 -19.74 -5.27
N ASP A 33 -4.60 -20.15 -4.17
CA ASP A 33 -5.27 -20.60 -2.93
C ASP A 33 -5.25 -19.53 -1.83
N GLY A 34 -4.76 -18.33 -2.16
CA GLY A 34 -4.61 -17.22 -1.24
C GLY A 34 -3.41 -17.34 -0.31
N THR A 35 -2.41 -18.17 -0.62
CA THR A 35 -1.14 -18.25 0.13
C THR A 35 -0.07 -17.35 -0.48
N GLU A 36 1.11 -17.27 0.14
CA GLU A 36 2.26 -16.47 -0.34
C GLU A 36 1.89 -14.99 -0.62
N LEU A 37 1.15 -14.39 0.31
CA LEU A 37 0.65 -13.03 0.17
C LEU A 37 1.81 -12.02 0.20
N LEU A 38 1.86 -11.17 -0.81
CA LEU A 38 2.86 -10.12 -0.95
C LEU A 38 2.20 -8.77 -1.25
N LEU A 39 2.48 -7.80 -0.38
CA LEU A 39 2.15 -6.40 -0.57
C LEU A 39 3.07 -5.79 -1.63
N ARG A 40 2.48 -5.27 -2.71
CA ARG A 40 3.21 -4.62 -3.79
C ARG A 40 2.96 -3.11 -3.80
N PRO A 41 3.95 -2.30 -4.21
CA PRO A 41 3.71 -0.90 -4.52
C PRO A 41 2.60 -0.77 -5.59
N VAL A 42 1.58 0.06 -5.32
CA VAL A 42 0.51 0.42 -6.28
C VAL A 42 1.04 1.16 -7.52
N ALA A 43 2.21 1.78 -7.39
CA ALA A 43 2.88 2.51 -8.46
C ALA A 43 4.37 2.21 -8.48
N GLY A 44 4.97 2.30 -9.67
CA GLY A 44 6.38 2.05 -9.90
C GLY A 44 6.72 0.56 -10.05
N ARG A 45 8.01 0.24 -9.98
CA ARG A 45 8.56 -1.11 -10.20
C ARG A 45 9.37 -1.60 -8.99
N SER A 46 9.16 -1.01 -7.82
CA SER A 46 9.87 -1.41 -6.60
C SER A 46 9.48 -2.84 -6.19
N ARG A 47 10.39 -3.47 -5.43
CA ARG A 47 10.18 -4.85 -4.97
C ARG A 47 8.94 -4.94 -4.05
N PRO A 48 8.28 -6.10 -4.03
CA PRO A 48 7.27 -6.39 -3.00
C PRO A 48 7.85 -6.26 -1.60
N TRP A 49 7.00 -5.92 -0.65
CA TRP A 49 7.33 -5.93 0.77
C TRP A 49 7.24 -7.36 1.26
N ARG A 50 8.36 -7.87 1.80
CA ARG A 50 8.40 -9.24 2.32
C ARG A 50 7.72 -9.30 3.69
N PRO A 51 7.03 -10.42 4.01
CA PRO A 51 6.46 -10.63 5.33
C PRO A 51 7.54 -10.58 6.42
N MET A 52 7.25 -9.95 7.56
CA MET A 52 8.13 -9.87 8.74
C MET A 52 9.51 -9.24 8.49
N GLU A 53 9.70 -8.59 7.34
CA GLU A 53 10.92 -7.89 6.98
C GLU A 53 10.60 -6.41 6.68
N PRO A 54 11.36 -5.45 7.24
CA PRO A 54 11.25 -4.06 6.84
C PRO A 54 11.48 -3.89 5.34
N ALA A 55 10.61 -3.12 4.68
CA ALA A 55 10.89 -2.67 3.34
C ALA A 55 11.95 -1.58 3.37
N GLU A 56 12.88 -1.63 2.42
CA GLU A 56 13.88 -0.58 2.20
C GLU A 56 13.65 0.10 0.84
N ALA A 57 13.75 1.42 0.83
CA ALA A 57 13.69 2.23 -0.37
C ALA A 57 14.88 1.93 -1.28
N ALA A 58 14.60 1.78 -2.57
CA ALA A 58 15.63 1.68 -3.59
C ALA A 58 15.42 2.76 -4.66
N CYS A 59 16.52 3.21 -5.26
CA CYS A 59 16.50 4.09 -6.43
C CYS A 59 17.17 3.41 -7.61
N LYS A 60 16.64 3.61 -8.82
CA LYS A 60 17.30 3.22 -10.07
C LYS A 60 18.66 3.92 -10.28
N HIS A 61 18.87 5.06 -9.61
CA HIS A 61 20.10 5.84 -9.63
C HIS A 61 20.94 5.65 -8.34
N ALA A 62 20.90 4.48 -7.71
CA ALA A 62 21.58 4.23 -6.43
C ALA A 62 23.10 4.51 -6.45
N ARG A 63 23.75 4.53 -7.62
CA ARG A 63 25.16 4.94 -7.77
C ARG A 63 25.38 6.45 -7.57
N LEU A 64 24.34 7.26 -7.71
CA LEU A 64 24.41 8.72 -7.62
C LEU A 64 23.97 9.23 -6.24
N HIS A 65 22.96 8.58 -5.64
CA HIS A 65 22.43 8.99 -4.34
C HIS A 65 21.75 7.83 -3.59
N GLY A 66 21.67 7.96 -2.27
CA GLY A 66 20.85 7.08 -1.42
C GLY A 66 19.35 7.34 -1.60
N ALA A 67 18.50 6.40 -1.17
CA ALA A 67 17.05 6.60 -1.13
C ALA A 67 16.58 6.79 0.34
N PRO A 68 15.59 7.65 0.60
CA PRO A 68 15.11 8.72 -0.28
C PRO A 68 16.20 9.80 -0.49
N ASN A 69 16.02 10.63 -1.51
CA ASN A 69 16.82 11.83 -1.76
C ASN A 69 15.88 13.00 -2.08
N VAL A 70 16.24 14.21 -1.65
CA VAL A 70 15.41 15.41 -1.77
C VAL A 70 15.12 15.78 -3.22
N ASP A 71 16.11 15.61 -4.12
CA ASP A 71 16.03 15.95 -5.55
C ASP A 71 15.55 14.78 -6.44
N CYS A 72 15.11 13.68 -5.83
CA CYS A 72 14.58 12.52 -6.53
C CYS A 72 13.18 12.19 -6.02
N SER A 73 12.37 11.46 -6.79
CA SER A 73 11.09 10.92 -6.31
C SER A 73 11.22 9.54 -5.64
N CYS A 74 12.43 9.05 -5.39
CA CYS A 74 12.64 7.75 -4.76
C CYS A 74 12.23 7.75 -3.27
N GLY A 75 11.94 6.57 -2.72
CA GLY A 75 11.50 6.43 -1.32
C GLY A 75 10.25 5.57 -1.19
N LEU A 76 10.01 5.08 0.02
CA LEU A 76 8.74 4.49 0.41
C LEU A 76 7.75 5.61 0.69
N HIS A 77 6.64 5.66 -0.05
CA HIS A 77 5.68 6.75 0.05
C HIS A 77 4.59 6.44 1.07
N GLY A 78 4.21 7.42 1.88
CA GLY A 78 2.95 7.38 2.63
C GLY A 78 2.35 8.77 2.70
N THR A 79 1.07 8.85 3.03
CA THR A 79 0.31 10.09 3.05
C THR A 79 -0.08 10.46 4.48
N HIS A 80 -0.32 11.75 4.73
CA HIS A 80 -0.80 12.22 6.04
C HIS A 80 -2.23 11.75 6.33
N ASP A 81 -3.03 11.64 5.26
CA ASP A 81 -4.45 11.29 5.30
C ASP A 81 -4.75 10.14 4.32
N VAL A 82 -5.67 9.26 4.70
CA VAL A 82 -6.20 8.19 3.85
C VAL A 82 -6.94 8.74 2.64
N GLU A 83 -7.55 9.92 2.75
CA GLU A 83 -8.30 10.58 1.69
C GLU A 83 -7.43 10.91 0.47
N ILE A 84 -6.14 11.18 0.70
CA ILE A 84 -5.16 11.41 -0.37
C ILE A 84 -4.98 10.14 -1.23
N LEU A 85 -5.20 8.96 -0.64
CA LEU A 85 -5.11 7.69 -1.34
C LEU A 85 -6.36 7.36 -2.16
N ARG A 86 -7.46 8.13 -2.04
CA ARG A 86 -8.77 7.84 -2.68
C ARG A 86 -8.68 7.59 -4.19
N ARG A 87 -7.72 8.24 -4.87
CA ARG A 87 -7.48 8.10 -6.32
C ARG A 87 -6.31 7.17 -6.68
N THR A 88 -5.83 6.40 -5.72
CA THR A 88 -4.83 5.37 -5.98
C THR A 88 -5.40 4.39 -7.00
N ARG A 89 -4.60 4.04 -8.00
CA ARG A 89 -5.00 3.05 -8.99
C ARG A 89 -4.89 1.66 -8.38
N CYS A 90 -6.00 0.92 -8.40
CA CYS A 90 -6.08 -0.48 -7.97
C CYS A 90 -5.50 -0.79 -6.58
N PRO A 91 -5.88 -0.05 -5.51
CA PRO A 91 -5.55 -0.44 -4.14
C PRO A 91 -6.32 -1.72 -3.79
N ALA A 92 -5.60 -2.72 -3.32
CA ALA A 92 -6.19 -3.94 -2.73
C ALA A 92 -6.14 -3.88 -1.20
N VAL A 93 -5.15 -3.18 -0.64
CA VAL A 93 -4.91 -3.09 0.81
C VAL A 93 -4.69 -1.63 1.19
N LEU A 94 -5.35 -1.18 2.25
CA LEU A 94 -5.01 0.05 2.96
C LEU A 94 -4.38 -0.28 4.30
N GLY A 95 -3.57 0.66 4.81
CA GLY A 95 -2.93 0.47 6.10
C GLY A 95 -2.25 1.70 6.65
N ARG A 96 -1.92 1.59 7.94
CA ARG A 96 -0.98 2.46 8.62
C ARG A 96 0.42 1.85 8.49
N VAL A 97 1.40 2.67 8.18
CA VAL A 97 2.79 2.26 7.98
C VAL A 97 3.70 3.05 8.91
N ALA A 98 4.60 2.35 9.59
CA ALA A 98 5.68 2.97 10.35
C ALA A 98 6.84 3.26 9.39
N PHE A 99 7.40 4.46 9.46
CA PHE A 99 8.55 4.90 8.67
C PHE A 99 9.70 5.36 9.57
N TRP A 100 10.91 4.99 9.17
CA TRP A 100 12.13 5.37 9.90
C TRP A 100 13.38 5.43 8.99
N GLY A 101 14.53 5.73 9.59
CA GLY A 101 15.77 6.04 8.87
C GLY A 101 15.76 7.48 8.35
N ARG A 102 16.20 7.69 7.10
CA ARG A 102 15.97 8.98 6.42
C ARG A 102 14.51 9.11 5.99
N VAL A 103 13.84 10.15 6.44
CA VAL A 103 12.47 10.48 6.05
C VAL A 103 12.43 11.90 5.52
N ILE A 104 11.78 12.10 4.38
CA ILE A 104 11.53 13.42 3.79
C ILE A 104 10.02 13.67 3.88
N GLU A 105 9.64 14.64 4.69
CA GLU A 105 8.28 15.14 4.77
C GLU A 105 7.98 16.07 3.60
N HIS A 106 6.79 15.94 3.04
CA HIS A 106 6.19 16.74 1.99
C HIS A 106 4.80 17.19 2.45
N GLU A 107 4.22 18.15 1.74
CA GLU A 107 2.89 18.71 2.05
C GLU A 107 1.80 17.65 2.23
N LEU A 108 1.83 16.58 1.42
CA LEU A 108 0.81 15.52 1.42
C LEU A 108 1.25 14.21 2.08
N GLY A 109 2.49 14.13 2.57
CA GLY A 109 2.96 12.91 3.22
C GLY A 109 4.47 12.80 3.33
N TYR A 110 4.98 11.58 3.20
CA TYR A 110 6.36 11.24 3.50
C TYR A 110 6.97 10.36 2.41
N ARG A 111 8.29 10.49 2.26
CA ARG A 111 9.15 9.51 1.58
C ARG A 111 10.18 9.00 2.58
N ALA A 112 10.19 7.71 2.87
CA ALA A 112 11.06 7.11 3.89
C ALA A 112 12.06 6.12 3.31
N GLN A 113 13.16 5.90 4.04
CA GLN A 113 14.15 4.87 3.75
C GLN A 113 13.61 3.50 4.13
N PHE A 114 13.11 3.35 5.35
CA PHE A 114 12.57 2.08 5.83
C PHE A 114 11.09 2.20 6.16
N GLY A 115 10.37 1.10 6.04
CA GLY A 115 9.00 1.03 6.50
C GLY A 115 8.47 -0.37 6.69
N TYR A 116 7.48 -0.49 7.57
CA TYR A 116 6.76 -1.74 7.82
C TYR A 116 5.29 -1.46 8.14
N PRO A 117 4.33 -2.23 7.60
CA PRO A 117 2.93 -2.05 7.94
C PRO A 117 2.72 -2.25 9.44
N GLN A 118 1.78 -1.50 10.01
CA GLN A 118 1.39 -1.62 11.42
C GLN A 118 -0.04 -2.14 11.55
N ARG A 119 -0.90 -1.74 10.61
CA ARG A 119 -2.30 -2.15 10.53
C ARG A 119 -2.72 -2.26 9.08
N LEU A 120 -3.43 -3.32 8.71
CA LEU A 120 -3.88 -3.56 7.35
C LEU A 120 -5.37 -3.92 7.31
N ALA A 121 -6.02 -3.58 6.19
CA ALA A 121 -7.32 -4.13 5.82
C ALA A 121 -7.42 -4.25 4.30
N LEU A 122 -8.10 -5.30 3.83
CA LEU A 122 -8.51 -5.40 2.43
C LEU A 122 -9.54 -4.32 2.10
N VAL A 123 -9.46 -3.78 0.87
CA VAL A 123 -10.44 -2.81 0.37
C VAL A 123 -10.94 -3.16 -1.02
N CYS A 124 -12.23 -2.99 -1.24
CA CYS A 124 -12.77 -2.92 -2.59
C CYS A 124 -12.41 -1.56 -3.20
N GLN A 125 -11.58 -1.55 -4.26
CA GLN A 125 -11.09 -0.31 -4.87
C GLN A 125 -12.21 0.64 -5.30
N PHE A 126 -13.33 0.10 -5.79
CA PHE A 126 -14.45 0.89 -6.29
C PHE A 126 -15.26 1.52 -5.14
N CYS A 127 -15.50 0.76 -4.06
CA CYS A 127 -16.11 1.32 -2.86
C CYS A 127 -15.22 2.44 -2.29
N PHE A 128 -13.90 2.21 -2.23
CA PHE A 128 -12.97 3.19 -1.68
C PHE A 128 -12.94 4.47 -2.52
N TRP A 129 -12.94 4.33 -3.84
CA TRP A 129 -12.98 5.47 -4.75
C TRP A 129 -14.26 6.30 -4.63
N LEU A 130 -15.42 5.63 -4.55
CA LEU A 130 -16.74 6.29 -4.48
C LEU A 130 -17.01 6.89 -3.10
N TRP A 131 -16.76 6.12 -2.04
CA TRP A 131 -17.27 6.39 -0.68
C TRP A 131 -16.18 6.75 0.32
N GLY A 132 -14.90 6.68 -0.07
CA GLY A 132 -13.79 6.91 0.85
C GLY A 132 -13.53 5.69 1.74
N PRO A 133 -12.77 5.84 2.84
CA PRO A 133 -12.32 4.74 3.70
C PRO A 133 -13.47 3.97 4.36
N HIS A 134 -14.57 4.68 4.68
CA HIS A 134 -15.73 4.08 5.33
C HIS A 134 -16.54 3.22 4.35
N GLY A 135 -16.97 2.04 4.79
CA GLY A 135 -17.81 1.15 3.97
C GLY A 135 -17.08 0.31 2.91
N THR A 136 -15.75 0.27 2.96
CA THR A 136 -14.90 -0.47 2.00
C THR A 136 -14.72 -1.94 2.37
N ARG A 137 -15.81 -2.68 2.62
CA ARG A 137 -15.72 -4.09 3.02
C ARG A 137 -15.86 -5.01 1.80
N PRO A 138 -14.77 -5.62 1.31
CA PRO A 138 -14.89 -6.66 0.29
C PRO A 138 -15.57 -7.90 0.89
N ALA A 139 -16.34 -8.60 0.06
CA ALA A 139 -16.93 -9.89 0.39
C ALA A 139 -16.08 -11.05 -0.16
N VAL A 140 -15.39 -10.82 -1.29
CA VAL A 140 -14.54 -11.81 -1.95
C VAL A 140 -13.25 -11.18 -2.46
N VAL A 141 -12.24 -12.03 -2.65
CA VAL A 141 -11.01 -11.69 -3.35
C VAL A 141 -10.92 -12.51 -4.63
N GLY A 142 -10.90 -11.81 -5.76
CA GLY A 142 -10.66 -12.42 -7.06
C GLY A 142 -9.17 -12.65 -7.27
N TRP A 143 -8.79 -13.87 -7.67
CA TRP A 143 -7.45 -14.17 -8.18
C TRP A 143 -7.45 -14.06 -9.70
N LEU A 144 -6.62 -13.18 -10.24
CA LEU A 144 -6.48 -12.88 -11.66
C LEU A 144 -5.14 -13.42 -12.19
N GLN A 145 -4.81 -13.08 -13.45
CA GLN A 145 -3.53 -13.45 -14.04
C GLN A 145 -2.35 -12.80 -13.29
N ARG A 146 -1.16 -13.41 -13.38
CA ARG A 146 0.08 -12.92 -12.74
C ARG A 146 -0.04 -12.79 -11.21
N ASP A 147 -0.82 -13.69 -10.60
CA ASP A 147 -1.00 -13.78 -9.16
C ASP A 147 -1.59 -12.54 -8.50
N GLU A 148 -2.32 -11.71 -9.25
CA GLU A 148 -2.98 -10.52 -8.70
C GLU A 148 -4.23 -10.91 -7.91
N LEU A 149 -4.36 -10.36 -6.71
CA LEU A 149 -5.50 -10.54 -5.82
C LEU A 149 -6.25 -9.20 -5.69
N ILE A 150 -7.48 -9.15 -6.19
CA ILE A 150 -8.32 -7.94 -6.16
C ILE A 150 -9.54 -8.20 -5.27
N PRO A 151 -9.71 -7.46 -4.16
CA PRO A 151 -10.90 -7.54 -3.33
C PRO A 151 -12.09 -6.81 -3.97
N PHE A 152 -13.28 -7.41 -3.86
CA PHE A 152 -14.55 -6.85 -4.35
C PHE A 152 -15.65 -7.03 -3.30
N CYS A 153 -16.59 -6.09 -3.26
CA CYS A 153 -17.94 -6.39 -2.78
C CYS A 153 -18.76 -7.03 -3.91
N TRP A 154 -19.84 -7.74 -3.60
CA TRP A 154 -20.66 -8.42 -4.61
C TRP A 154 -21.14 -7.51 -5.75
N PRO A 155 -21.67 -6.29 -5.50
CA PRO A 155 -22.10 -5.40 -6.58
C PRO A 155 -20.96 -5.01 -7.53
N HIS A 156 -19.76 -4.75 -7.00
CA HIS A 156 -18.62 -4.35 -7.83
C HIS A 156 -17.94 -5.54 -8.52
N LEU A 157 -18.03 -6.75 -7.98
CA LEU A 157 -17.64 -7.95 -8.72
C LEU A 157 -18.56 -8.12 -9.93
N GLU A 158 -19.87 -8.08 -9.74
CA GLU A 158 -20.84 -8.22 -10.84
C GLU A 158 -20.62 -7.14 -11.91
N GLN A 159 -20.39 -5.90 -11.49
CA GLN A 159 -20.05 -4.82 -12.41
C GLN A 159 -18.74 -5.08 -13.15
N ALA A 160 -17.67 -5.51 -12.48
CA ALA A 160 -16.38 -5.81 -13.10
C ALA A 160 -16.49 -6.92 -14.15
N GLN A 161 -17.26 -7.97 -13.87
CA GLN A 161 -17.55 -9.08 -14.78
C GLN A 161 -18.26 -8.60 -16.06
N ARG A 162 -19.25 -7.72 -15.94
CA ARG A 162 -19.93 -7.09 -17.10
C ARG A 162 -18.97 -6.31 -18.01
N TYR A 163 -17.86 -5.81 -17.48
CA TYR A 163 -16.81 -5.12 -18.24
C TYR A 163 -15.64 -6.05 -18.64
N GLY A 164 -15.81 -7.37 -18.54
CA GLY A 164 -14.86 -8.37 -19.02
C GLY A 164 -13.72 -8.70 -18.03
N MET A 165 -13.82 -8.24 -16.78
CA MET A 165 -12.90 -8.66 -15.72
C MET A 165 -13.46 -9.89 -15.01
N GLU A 166 -12.99 -11.06 -15.40
CA GLU A 166 -13.39 -12.34 -14.82
C GLU A 166 -12.26 -12.93 -13.96
N PRO A 167 -12.36 -12.87 -12.62
CA PRO A 167 -11.45 -13.59 -11.75
C PRO A 167 -11.45 -15.09 -12.07
N ARG A 168 -10.26 -15.70 -12.13
CA ARG A 168 -10.13 -17.14 -12.38
C ARG A 168 -10.50 -17.98 -11.16
N ARG A 169 -10.55 -17.35 -9.99
CA ARG A 169 -11.04 -17.93 -8.73
C ARG A 169 -11.52 -16.83 -7.80
N LEU A 170 -12.51 -17.14 -6.98
CA LEU A 170 -12.97 -16.31 -5.88
C LEU A 170 -12.56 -16.97 -4.55
N LEU A 171 -12.05 -16.17 -3.63
CA LEU A 171 -11.67 -16.56 -2.28
C LEU A 171 -12.49 -15.72 -1.28
N PRO A 172 -12.88 -16.26 -0.10
CA PRO A 172 -13.56 -15.48 0.93
C PRO A 172 -12.69 -14.32 1.41
N ALA A 173 -13.21 -13.09 1.45
CA ALA A 173 -12.38 -11.93 1.79
C ALA A 173 -11.95 -11.90 3.26
N ASP A 174 -12.77 -12.40 4.17
CA ASP A 174 -12.47 -12.53 5.59
C ASP A 174 -11.29 -13.48 5.86
N GLU A 175 -11.25 -14.62 5.18
CA GLU A 175 -10.12 -15.55 5.26
C GLU A 175 -8.82 -14.92 4.73
N ILE A 176 -8.88 -14.20 3.61
CA ILE A 176 -7.70 -13.53 3.03
C ILE A 176 -7.27 -12.34 3.88
N ASP A 177 -8.20 -11.59 4.48
CA ASP A 177 -7.86 -10.49 5.40
C ASP A 177 -7.17 -11.00 6.66
N LEU A 178 -7.71 -12.06 7.28
CA LEU A 178 -7.06 -12.72 8.42
C LEU A 178 -5.66 -13.20 8.05
N ARG A 179 -5.53 -13.95 6.94
CA ARG A 179 -4.24 -14.49 6.51
C ARG A 179 -3.25 -13.39 6.16
N LEU A 180 -3.68 -12.29 5.56
CA LEU A 180 -2.83 -11.12 5.31
C LEU A 180 -2.25 -10.57 6.61
N ARG A 181 -3.09 -10.40 7.63
CA ARG A 181 -2.69 -9.91 8.95
C ARG A 181 -1.74 -10.86 9.66
N GLU A 182 -2.00 -12.17 9.59
CA GLU A 182 -1.10 -13.20 10.14
C GLU A 182 0.25 -13.23 9.39
N THR A 183 0.22 -13.17 8.06
CA THR A 183 1.44 -13.17 7.21
C THR A 183 2.36 -12.01 7.60
N TYR A 184 1.81 -10.81 7.79
CA TYR A 184 2.59 -9.63 8.16
C TYR A 184 2.71 -9.41 9.67
N ALA A 185 2.12 -10.26 10.51
CA ALA A 185 2.08 -10.06 11.97
C ALA A 185 1.62 -8.64 12.37
N VAL A 186 0.48 -8.21 11.83
CA VAL A 186 -0.08 -6.86 12.04
C VAL A 186 -1.55 -6.90 12.46
N ASP A 187 -1.99 -5.82 13.09
CA ASP A 187 -3.38 -5.68 13.54
C ASP A 187 -4.33 -5.29 12.40
N LEU A 188 -5.62 -5.42 12.67
CA LEU A 188 -6.67 -4.91 11.80
C LEU A 188 -6.63 -3.38 11.75
N LEU A 189 -6.73 -2.83 10.54
CA LEU A 189 -7.00 -1.42 10.34
C LEU A 189 -8.49 -1.12 10.62
N ALA A 190 -8.75 -0.30 11.64
CA ALA A 190 -10.05 0.32 11.86
C ALA A 190 -10.13 1.67 11.12
N PHE A 191 -11.28 1.94 10.51
CA PHE A 191 -11.59 3.21 9.82
C PHE A 191 -12.45 4.10 10.70
#